data_AF-A0A436BNT7-F1
#
_entry.id   AF-A0A436BNT7-F1
#
_cell.length_a   1.000
_cell.length_b   1.000
_cell.length_c   1.000
_cell.angle_alpha   90.00
_cell.angle_beta   90.00
_cell.angle_gamma   90.00
#
_symmetry.space_group_name_H-M   'P 1'
#
loop_
_entity.id
_entity.type
_entity.pdbx_description
1 polymer ?
#
loop_
_entity_poly.entity_id
_entity_poly.type
_entity_poly.pdbx_seq_one_letter_code
_entity_poly.pdbx_strand_id
1 'polypeptide(L)'
;SRLGNRLRMSSTAEFTGFDRTFKPADFKTIISTGKDLFPGAFDEKKAVFWAGLRPMMPNSVPVIGQARYKNLYLDTGHGHVGWTMACGSGKFLADLVSGRRPEIDPQGLVYGG
;
A
#
# COMPACT_ATOMS: atom_id res chain seq x y z
N SER A 1 -10.18 8.54 7.03
CA SER A 1 -9.20 9.61 7.37
C SER A 1 -9.82 10.97 7.16
N ARG A 2 -9.66 11.91 8.09
CA ARG A 2 -10.06 13.31 7.88
C ARG A 2 -8.92 14.01 7.14
N LEU A 3 -9.08 14.29 5.85
CA LEU A 3 -8.06 14.99 5.05
C LEU A 3 -8.18 16.52 5.14
N GLY A 4 -9.05 17.04 6.01
CA GLY A 4 -9.34 18.47 6.11
C GLY A 4 -9.89 19.01 4.81
N ASN A 5 -9.43 20.19 4.39
CA ASN A 5 -9.82 20.82 3.12
C ASN A 5 -8.98 20.30 1.92
N ARG A 6 -8.67 19.00 1.89
CA ARG A 6 -7.86 18.39 0.83
C ARG A 6 -8.62 17.24 0.19
N LEU A 7 -8.64 17.26 -1.14
CA LEU A 7 -9.02 16.12 -1.95
C LEU A 7 -7.76 15.33 -2.31
N ARG A 8 -7.76 14.01 -2.05
CA ARG A 8 -6.73 13.08 -2.54
C ARG A 8 -7.36 12.19 -3.58
N MET A 9 -6.81 12.21 -4.79
CA MET A 9 -7.26 11.37 -5.89
C MET A 9 -6.14 10.38 -6.26
N SER A 10 -6.55 9.16 -6.53
CA SER A 10 -5.71 8.02 -6.92
C SER A 10 -6.63 7.08 -7.73
N SER A 11 -6.16 6.22 -8.62
CA SER A 11 -4.83 5.63 -8.70
C SER A 11 -4.43 5.31 -10.14
N THR A 12 -3.13 5.42 -10.41
CA THR A 12 -2.45 4.69 -11.48
C THR A 12 -1.56 3.60 -10.89
N ALA A 13 -1.33 2.54 -11.65
CA ALA A 13 -0.42 1.45 -11.30
C ALA A 13 0.32 0.99 -12.56
N GLU A 14 1.64 0.94 -12.48
CA GLU A 14 2.54 0.68 -13.61
C GLU A 14 3.70 -0.21 -13.17
N PHE A 15 4.25 -0.99 -14.10
CA PHE A 15 5.44 -1.81 -13.89
C PHE A 15 6.67 -1.09 -14.45
N THR A 16 7.30 -0.25 -13.61
CA THR A 16 8.45 0.59 -13.99
C THR A 16 9.72 0.29 -13.17
N GLY A 17 9.75 -0.83 -12.46
CA GLY A 17 10.82 -1.15 -11.51
C GLY A 17 10.77 -0.23 -10.29
N PHE A 18 11.88 0.45 -10.01
CA PHE A 18 12.00 1.40 -8.89
C PHE A 18 11.89 2.86 -9.33
N ASP A 19 11.49 3.12 -10.58
CA ASP A 19 11.31 4.48 -11.07
C ASP A 19 10.15 5.17 -10.36
N ARG A 20 10.39 6.41 -9.93
CA ARG A 20 9.43 7.29 -9.25
C ARG A 20 9.21 8.59 -9.99
N THR A 21 9.79 8.73 -11.18
CA THR A 21 9.56 9.87 -12.06
C THR A 21 8.13 9.81 -12.59
N PHE A 22 7.60 10.98 -12.96
CA PHE A 22 6.30 11.12 -13.56
C PHE A 22 6.28 12.40 -14.40
N LYS A 23 5.33 12.47 -15.33
CA LYS A 23 4.99 13.67 -16.10
C LYS A 23 3.58 14.11 -15.73
N PRO A 24 3.25 15.40 -15.79
CA PRO A 24 1.88 15.87 -15.52
C PRO A 24 0.80 15.16 -16.37
N ALA A 25 1.16 14.75 -17.60
CA ALA A 25 0.26 14.02 -18.50
C ALA A 25 -0.21 12.67 -17.93
N ASP A 26 0.58 12.03 -17.07
CA ASP A 26 0.26 10.71 -16.48
C ASP A 26 -0.96 10.80 -15.54
N PHE A 27 -1.30 12.01 -15.06
CA PHE A 27 -2.44 12.28 -14.17
C PHE A 27 -3.70 12.75 -14.91
N LYS A 28 -3.67 12.87 -16.25
CA LYS A 28 -4.77 13.45 -17.04
C LYS A 28 -6.12 12.79 -16.74
N THR A 29 -6.17 11.46 -16.70
CA THR A 29 -7.38 10.70 -16.42
C THR A 29 -7.88 10.90 -14.99
N ILE A 30 -6.98 11.00 -14.02
CA ILE A 30 -7.33 11.28 -12.61
C ILE A 30 -7.97 12.67 -12.50
N ILE A 31 -7.38 13.67 -13.15
CA ILE A 31 -7.89 15.05 -13.14
C ILE A 31 -9.24 15.15 -13.87
N SER A 32 -9.37 14.56 -15.06
CA SER A 32 -10.65 14.59 -15.80
C SER A 32 -11.76 13.93 -15.00
N THR A 33 -11.50 12.74 -14.46
CA THR A 33 -12.45 12.01 -13.61
C THR A 33 -12.83 12.82 -12.36
N GLY A 34 -11.85 13.49 -11.74
CA GLY A 34 -12.12 14.37 -10.61
C GLY A 34 -13.06 15.52 -10.97
N LYS A 35 -12.84 16.17 -12.13
CA LYS A 35 -13.70 17.27 -12.59
C LYS A 35 -15.11 16.82 -12.91
N ASP A 36 -15.24 15.64 -13.52
CA ASP A 36 -16.54 15.06 -13.89
C ASP A 36 -17.35 14.66 -12.66
N LEU A 37 -16.71 14.02 -11.67
CA LEU A 37 -17.37 13.54 -10.46
C LEU A 37 -17.58 14.65 -9.41
N PHE A 38 -16.70 15.64 -9.35
CA PHE A 38 -16.70 16.68 -8.32
C PHE A 38 -16.47 18.08 -8.94
N PRO A 39 -17.42 18.58 -9.75
CA PRO A 39 -17.27 19.85 -10.43
C PRO A 39 -17.08 21.00 -9.42
N GLY A 40 -16.03 21.80 -9.62
CA GLY A 40 -15.68 22.95 -8.77
C GLY A 40 -15.06 22.61 -7.41
N ALA A 41 -14.85 21.32 -7.08
CA ALA A 41 -14.35 20.92 -5.76
C ALA A 41 -12.84 21.13 -5.55
N PHE A 42 -12.07 21.35 -6.61
CA PHE A 42 -10.62 21.57 -6.52
C PHE A 42 -10.09 22.45 -7.67
N ASP A 43 -8.98 23.12 -7.40
CA ASP A 43 -8.20 23.87 -8.39
C ASP A 43 -7.03 23.02 -8.88
N GLU A 44 -7.07 22.61 -10.15
CA GLU A 44 -6.03 21.80 -10.79
C GLU A 44 -4.65 22.46 -10.72
N LYS A 45 -4.58 23.81 -10.77
CA LYS A 45 -3.29 24.53 -10.70
C LYS A 45 -2.61 24.39 -9.34
N LYS A 46 -3.36 23.99 -8.31
CA LYS A 46 -2.86 23.72 -6.96
C LYS A 46 -2.62 22.22 -6.71
N ALA A 47 -2.77 21.37 -7.72
CA ALA A 47 -2.56 19.93 -7.57
C ALA A 47 -1.09 19.62 -7.25
N VAL A 48 -0.89 18.71 -6.31
CA VAL A 48 0.43 18.16 -5.97
C VAL A 48 0.48 16.74 -6.51
N PHE A 49 1.31 16.52 -7.53
CA PHE A 49 1.52 15.21 -8.14
C PHE A 49 2.62 14.44 -7.42
N TRP A 50 2.44 13.14 -7.27
CA TRP A 50 3.46 12.26 -6.73
C TRP A 50 3.28 10.83 -7.26
N ALA A 51 4.39 10.11 -7.37
CA ALA A 51 4.43 8.67 -7.61
C ALA A 51 5.12 7.94 -6.44
N GLY A 52 4.67 6.72 -6.15
CA GLY A 52 5.18 5.92 -5.05
C GLY A 52 5.19 4.44 -5.41
N LEU A 53 6.20 3.73 -4.91
CA LEU A 53 6.36 2.30 -5.10
C LEU A 53 5.50 1.53 -4.10
N ARG A 54 4.92 0.41 -4.55
CA ARG A 54 4.09 -0.46 -3.73
C ARG A 54 4.81 -1.80 -3.57
N PRO A 55 5.35 -2.15 -2.39
CA PRO A 55 5.92 -3.47 -2.16
C PRO A 55 4.79 -4.50 -2.25
N MET A 56 4.83 -5.36 -3.26
CA MET A 56 3.75 -6.28 -3.61
C MET A 56 4.31 -7.67 -3.89
N MET A 57 3.62 -8.70 -3.41
CA MET A 57 3.90 -10.08 -3.80
C MET A 57 3.16 -10.45 -5.10
N PRO A 58 3.72 -11.32 -5.97
CA PRO A 58 3.07 -11.72 -7.23
C PRO A 58 1.67 -12.32 -7.05
N ASN A 59 1.41 -13.00 -5.93
CA ASN A 59 0.11 -13.58 -5.59
C ASN A 59 -0.80 -12.61 -4.80
N SER A 60 -0.38 -11.35 -4.60
CA SER A 60 -1.05 -10.32 -3.80
C SER A 60 -1.22 -10.62 -2.30
N VAL A 61 -0.67 -11.73 -1.79
CA VAL A 61 -0.70 -12.07 -0.36
C VAL A 61 0.56 -11.50 0.29
N PRO A 62 0.46 -10.71 1.38
CA PRO A 62 1.64 -10.18 2.06
C PRO A 62 2.48 -11.30 2.67
N VAL A 63 3.76 -11.01 2.87
CA VAL A 63 4.67 -11.86 3.62
C VAL A 63 4.76 -11.32 5.05
N ILE A 64 4.23 -12.09 5.99
CA ILE A 64 4.20 -11.76 7.42
C ILE A 64 4.62 -13.00 8.22
N GLY A 65 5.79 -12.92 8.88
CA GLY A 65 6.26 -14.01 9.74
C GLY A 65 7.77 -14.20 9.76
N GLN A 66 8.21 -15.29 10.38
CA GLN A 66 9.63 -15.63 10.50
C GLN A 66 10.22 -15.94 9.12
N ALA A 67 11.39 -15.38 8.83
CA ALA A 67 12.17 -15.73 7.65
C ALA A 67 13.03 -16.99 7.93
N ARG A 68 13.91 -17.35 6.98
CA ARG A 68 14.85 -18.47 7.12
C ARG A 68 15.75 -18.44 8.37
N TYR A 69 15.90 -17.29 9.04
CA TYR A 69 16.78 -17.11 10.18
C TYR A 69 15.97 -16.98 11.47
N LYS A 70 16.43 -17.64 12.54
CA LYS A 70 15.68 -17.79 13.80
C LYS A 70 15.18 -16.47 14.42
N ASN A 71 15.89 -15.36 14.20
CA ASN A 71 15.56 -14.06 14.78
C ASN A 71 15.28 -12.99 13.73
N LEU A 72 14.91 -13.38 12.50
CA LEU A 72 14.51 -12.46 11.44
C LEU A 72 13.02 -12.66 11.12
N TYR A 73 12.28 -11.56 11.10
CA TYR A 73 10.87 -11.54 10.74
C TYR A 73 10.63 -10.50 9.65
N LEU A 74 9.63 -10.76 8.79
CA LEU A 74 9.21 -9.90 7.71
C LEU A 74 7.75 -9.49 7.93
N ASP A 75 7.43 -8.25 7.54
CA ASP A 75 6.07 -7.72 7.42
C ASP A 75 6.04 -6.78 6.20
N THR A 76 5.84 -7.35 5.01
CA THR A 76 5.98 -6.63 3.74
C THR A 76 5.09 -7.22 2.65
N GLY A 77 5.09 -6.61 1.45
CA GLY A 77 4.38 -7.16 0.29
C GLY A 77 2.88 -6.85 0.23
N HIS A 78 2.39 -5.94 1.08
CA HIS A 78 0.97 -5.57 1.20
C HIS A 78 0.35 -4.88 -0.02
N GLY A 79 1.14 -4.53 -1.05
CA GLY A 79 0.65 -3.88 -2.25
C GLY A 79 -0.08 -2.56 -1.96
N HIS A 80 -1.31 -2.44 -2.48
CA HIS A 80 -2.13 -1.23 -2.36
C HIS A 80 -2.97 -1.18 -1.07
N VAL A 81 -3.00 -2.26 -0.28
CA VAL A 81 -3.82 -2.39 0.94
C VAL A 81 -2.99 -2.34 2.24
N GLY A 82 -1.73 -1.90 2.18
CA GLY A 82 -0.86 -1.78 3.36
C GLY A 82 -1.46 -0.96 4.49
N TRP A 83 -2.10 0.17 4.20
CA TRP A 83 -2.79 0.97 5.22
C TRP A 83 -3.98 0.25 5.84
N THR A 84 -4.73 -0.53 5.05
CA THR A 84 -5.87 -1.32 5.52
C THR A 84 -5.41 -2.42 6.48
N MET A 85 -4.28 -3.07 6.17
CA MET A 85 -3.79 -4.22 6.91
C MET A 85 -2.86 -3.87 8.08
N ALA A 86 -2.32 -2.65 8.15
CA ALA A 86 -1.24 -2.27 9.05
C ALA A 86 -1.42 -2.66 10.53
N CYS A 87 -2.60 -2.40 11.12
CA CYS A 87 -2.83 -2.76 12.52
C CYS A 87 -2.94 -4.28 12.72
N GLY A 88 -3.56 -4.99 11.77
CA GLY A 88 -3.70 -6.43 11.81
C GLY A 88 -2.36 -7.15 11.62
N SER A 89 -1.57 -6.74 10.62
CA SER A 89 -0.24 -7.31 10.36
C SER A 89 0.71 -7.08 11.52
N GLY A 90 0.71 -5.88 12.10
CA GLY A 90 1.53 -5.54 13.26
C GLY A 90 1.18 -6.37 14.51
N LYS A 91 -0.11 -6.54 14.81
CA LYS A 91 -0.56 -7.40 15.92
C LYS A 91 -0.19 -8.87 15.67
N PHE A 92 -0.46 -9.38 14.48
CA PHE A 92 -0.12 -10.75 14.10
C PHE A 92 1.38 -11.02 14.23
N LEU A 93 2.23 -10.12 13.72
CA LEU A 93 3.66 -10.27 13.84
C LEU A 93 4.12 -10.19 15.30
N ALA A 94 3.55 -9.30 16.11
CA ALA A 94 3.87 -9.19 17.53
C ALA A 94 3.55 -10.47 18.31
N ASP A 95 2.46 -11.17 17.96
CA ASP A 95 2.12 -12.47 18.53
C ASP A 95 3.16 -13.53 18.17
N LEU A 96 3.57 -13.62 16.89
CA LEU A 96 4.62 -14.53 16.44
C LEU A 96 5.96 -14.29 17.15
N VAL A 97 6.41 -13.03 17.20
CA VAL A 97 7.69 -12.65 17.85
C VAL A 97 7.68 -12.98 19.34
N SER A 98 6.52 -12.92 19.98
CA SER A 98 6.37 -13.21 21.41
C SER A 98 6.10 -14.69 21.72
N GLY A 99 6.07 -15.57 20.72
CA GLY A 99 5.69 -16.97 20.90
C GLY A 99 4.23 -17.19 21.30
N ARG A 100 3.34 -16.20 21.03
CA ARG A 100 1.90 -16.33 21.23
C ARG A 100 1.24 -16.87 19.97
N ARG A 101 0.14 -17.63 20.15
CA ARG A 101 -0.68 -18.09 19.03
C ARG A 101 -1.43 -16.89 18.43
N PRO A 102 -1.27 -16.58 17.13
CA PRO A 102 -2.05 -15.53 16.48
C PRO A 102 -3.52 -15.92 16.31
N GLU A 103 -4.38 -14.92 16.13
CA GLU A 103 -5.83 -15.09 15.93
C GLU A 103 -6.19 -15.63 14.54
N ILE A 104 -5.34 -15.39 13.55
CA ILE A 104 -5.47 -15.90 12.18
C ILE A 104 -4.43 -16.98 11.90
N ASP A 105 -4.75 -17.92 11.02
CA ASP A 105 -3.84 -18.98 10.61
C ASP A 105 -2.62 -18.38 9.89
N PRO A 106 -1.38 -18.66 10.34
CA PRO A 106 -0.17 -18.19 9.67
C PRO A 106 0.10 -18.87 8.32
N GLN A 107 -0.60 -19.96 7.97
CA GLN A 107 -0.37 -20.69 6.72
C GLN A 107 -0.51 -19.77 5.49
N GLY A 108 0.50 -19.78 4.63
CA GLY A 108 0.54 -18.96 3.41
C GLY A 108 1.00 -17.51 3.60
N LEU A 109 1.21 -17.04 4.84
CA LEU A 109 1.79 -15.72 5.13
C LEU A 109 3.30 -15.77 5.39
N VAL A 110 3.82 -16.94 5.80
CA VAL A 110 5.22 -17.12 6.16
C VAL A 110 6.10 -17.22 4.91
N TYR A 111 7.26 -16.56 4.95
CA TYR A 111 8.21 -16.57 3.83
C TYR A 111 8.91 -17.93 3.70
N GLY A 112 8.70 -18.61 2.57
CA GLY A 112 9.44 -19.84 2.23
C GLY A 112 8.92 -21.12 2.88
N GLY A 113 7.60 -21.18 3.13
CA GLY A 113 6.87 -22.43 3.38
C GLY A 113 6.18 -22.94 2.12
#